data_AF-A0A564G4V6-F1
#
_entry.id   AF-A0A564G4V6-F1
#
_cell.length_a   1.000
_cell.length_b   1.000
_cell.length_c   1.000
_cell.angle_alpha   90.00
_cell.angle_beta   90.00
_cell.angle_gamma   90.00
#
_symmetry.space_group_name_H-M   'P 1'
#
loop_
_entity.id
_entity.type
_entity.pdbx_description
1 polymer ?
#
loop_
_entity_poly.entity_id
_entity_poly.type
_entity_poly.pdbx_seq_one_letter_code
_entity_poly.pdbx_strand_id
1 'polypeptide(L)'
;MPSLTRFMAQGYTRLDDGLMRADEPLRFMTPGEAIDEVERLAPRRAGAVAYKWVGDERNGETGRISLLRHVGVIPVYVALALGIEEESCQLPRLRREAHLQYAS
;
A
#
# COMPACT_ATOMS: atom_id res chain seq x y z
N MET A 1 -16.50 -15.01 16.98
CA MET A 1 -16.99 -15.04 15.58
C MET A 1 -15.78 -14.87 14.65
N PRO A 2 -15.74 -15.47 13.45
CA PRO A 2 -14.51 -15.55 12.67
C PRO A 2 -14.23 -14.24 11.94
N SER A 3 -13.13 -13.58 12.30
CA SER A 3 -12.55 -12.49 11.50
C SER A 3 -11.99 -13.05 10.19
N LEU A 4 -12.30 -12.42 9.05
CA LEU A 4 -11.74 -12.85 7.78
C LEU A 4 -10.36 -12.21 7.59
N THR A 5 -9.32 -13.04 7.59
CA THR A 5 -7.96 -12.61 7.26
C THR A 5 -7.71 -12.85 5.77
N ARG A 6 -7.25 -11.82 5.06
CA ARG A 6 -6.83 -11.89 3.66
C ARG A 6 -5.40 -11.38 3.54
N PHE A 7 -4.60 -12.05 2.72
CA PHE A 7 -3.26 -11.58 2.34
C PHE A 7 -3.33 -11.05 0.91
N MET A 8 -2.83 -9.84 0.71
CA MET A 8 -2.97 -9.11 -0.56
C MET A 8 -1.59 -8.66 -1.05
N ALA A 9 -1.39 -8.69 -2.37
CA ALA A 9 -0.28 -8.02 -3.04
C ALA A 9 -0.82 -7.03 -4.07
N GLN A 10 -0.26 -5.83 -4.14
CA GLN A 10 -0.69 -4.80 -5.08
C GLN A 10 0.51 -4.06 -5.67
N GLY A 11 0.57 -3.99 -7.00
CA GLY A 11 1.55 -3.21 -7.73
C GLY A 11 1.11 -1.77 -7.94
N TYR A 12 2.08 -0.91 -8.23
CA TYR A 12 1.86 0.49 -8.60
C TYR A 12 2.63 0.81 -9.89
N THR A 13 1.93 1.26 -10.92
CA THR A 13 2.54 1.71 -12.17
C THR A 13 2.65 3.22 -12.18
N ARG A 14 3.83 3.73 -12.55
CA ARG A 14 4.02 5.14 -12.88
C ARG A 14 3.45 5.42 -14.26
N LEU A 15 2.59 6.42 -14.36
CA LEU A 15 2.01 6.91 -15.60
C LEU A 15 2.90 8.01 -16.21
N ASP A 16 2.61 8.37 -17.46
CA ASP A 16 3.40 9.35 -18.23
C ASP A 16 3.36 10.77 -17.63
N ASP A 17 2.31 11.10 -16.88
CA ASP A 17 2.14 12.36 -16.14
C ASP A 17 2.90 12.36 -14.79
N GLY A 18 3.61 11.27 -14.47
CA GLY A 18 4.34 11.10 -13.22
C GLY A 18 3.49 10.63 -12.05
N LEU A 19 2.17 10.49 -12.20
CA LEU A 19 1.28 9.93 -11.19
C LEU A 19 1.47 8.42 -11.07
N MET A 20 1.00 7.87 -9.94
CA MET A 20 1.02 6.42 -9.69
C MET A 20 -0.40 5.88 -9.66
N ARG A 21 -0.64 4.83 -10.45
CA ARG A 21 -1.88 4.08 -10.46
C ARG A 21 -1.69 2.76 -9.74
N ALA A 22 -2.61 2.45 -8.81
CA ALA A 22 -2.67 1.14 -8.19
C ALA A 22 -3.19 0.10 -9.19
N ASP A 23 -2.55 -1.07 -9.23
CA ASP A 23 -3.05 -2.22 -9.99
C ASP A 23 -4.17 -2.95 -9.22
N GLU A 24 -4.86 -3.87 -9.89
CA GLU A 24 -5.80 -4.78 -9.23
C GLU A 24 -5.07 -5.58 -8.13
N PRO A 25 -5.58 -5.58 -6.88
CA PRO A 25 -4.92 -6.29 -5.80
C PRO A 25 -5.16 -7.81 -5.92
N LEU A 26 -4.07 -8.58 -5.84
CA LEU A 26 -4.09 -10.04 -5.88
C LEU A 26 -4.25 -10.61 -4.48
N ARG A 27 -5.04 -11.66 -4.32
CA ARG A 27 -5.31 -12.32 -3.03
C ARG A 27 -4.56 -13.64 -2.92
N PHE A 28 -4.00 -13.89 -1.74
CA PHE A 28 -3.23 -15.09 -1.41
C PHE A 28 -3.75 -15.76 -0.14
N MET A 29 -3.41 -17.03 0.01
CA MET A 29 -3.79 -17.84 1.16
C MET A 29 -2.84 -17.64 2.34
N THR A 30 -1.58 -17.32 2.05
CA THR A 30 -0.53 -17.15 3.05
C THR A 30 0.18 -15.79 2.92
N PRO A 31 0.82 -15.29 3.99
CA PRO A 31 1.64 -14.08 3.91
C PRO A 31 2.88 -14.26 3.03
N GLY A 32 3.46 -15.47 2.99
CA GLY A 32 4.64 -15.77 2.18
C GLY A 32 4.37 -15.60 0.69
N GLU A 33 3.28 -16.19 0.19
CA GLU A 33 2.86 -16.04 -1.21
C GLU A 33 2.64 -14.57 -1.61
N ALA A 34 2.04 -13.78 -0.72
CA ALA A 34 1.83 -12.35 -0.98
C ALA A 34 3.17 -11.57 -1.03
N ILE A 35 4.13 -11.93 -0.19
CA ILE A 35 5.46 -11.32 -0.18
C ILE A 35 6.23 -11.70 -1.45
N ASP A 36 6.25 -12.98 -1.81
CA ASP A 36 6.90 -13.48 -3.02
C ASP A 36 6.33 -12.79 -4.27
N GLU A 37 5.01 -12.59 -4.32
CA GLU A 37 4.37 -11.87 -5.41
C GLU A 37 4.82 -10.41 -5.49
N VAL A 38 4.96 -9.71 -4.37
CA VAL A 38 5.47 -8.32 -4.36
C VAL A 38 6.89 -8.24 -4.89
N GLU A 39 7.75 -9.16 -4.48
CA GLU A 39 9.13 -9.22 -4.97
C GLU A 39 9.19 -9.53 -6.46
N ARG A 40 8.23 -10.32 -6.98
CA ARG A 40 8.06 -10.60 -8.40
C ARG A 40 7.50 -9.40 -9.19
N LEU A 41 6.59 -8.62 -8.61
CA LEU A 41 5.95 -7.47 -9.26
C LEU A 41 6.86 -6.24 -9.32
N ALA A 42 7.61 -5.98 -8.25
CA ALA A 42 8.36 -4.74 -8.09
C ALA A 42 9.35 -4.42 -9.24
N PRO A 43 10.08 -5.37 -9.85
CA PRO A 43 10.98 -5.08 -10.96
C PRO A 43 10.28 -4.58 -12.24
N ARG A 44 8.97 -4.79 -12.36
CA ARG A 44 8.17 -4.46 -13.55
C ARG A 44 7.25 -3.26 -13.33
N ARG A 45 7.31 -2.65 -12.15
CA ARG A 45 6.40 -1.63 -11.64
C ARG A 45 7.21 -0.51 -10.97
N ALA A 46 6.56 0.60 -10.61
CA ALA A 46 7.21 1.63 -9.81
C ALA A 46 7.49 1.14 -8.39
N GLY A 47 6.57 0.33 -7.86
CA GLY A 47 6.71 -0.38 -6.60
C GLY A 47 5.56 -1.35 -6.39
N ALA A 48 5.60 -2.09 -5.30
CA ALA A 48 4.56 -3.03 -4.91
C ALA A 48 4.51 -3.17 -3.38
N VAL A 49 3.35 -3.60 -2.88
CA VAL A 49 3.11 -3.74 -1.45
C VAL A 49 2.32 -5.00 -1.13
N ALA A 50 2.72 -5.68 -0.06
CA ALA A 50 2.06 -6.84 0.51
C ALA A 50 1.48 -6.43 1.84
N TYR A 51 0.20 -6.71 2.06
CA TYR A 51 -0.47 -6.36 3.30
C TYR A 51 -1.49 -7.42 3.71
N LYS A 52 -1.68 -7.53 5.01
CA LYS A 52 -2.73 -8.30 5.64
C LYS A 52 -3.93 -7.39 5.84
N TRP A 53 -5.10 -7.81 5.39
CA TRP A 53 -6.37 -7.18 5.70
C TRP A 53 -7.18 -8.10 6.61
N VAL A 54 -7.64 -7.57 7.74
CA VAL A 54 -8.53 -8.28 8.67
C VAL A 54 -9.83 -7.51 8.76
N GLY A 55 -10.91 -8.06 8.22
CA GLY A 55 -12.23 -7.42 8.27
C GLY A 55 -13.31 -8.34 8.81
N ASP A 56 -14.45 -7.71 9.10
CA ASP A 56 -15.71 -8.38 9.42
C ASP A 56 -16.58 -8.40 8.15
N GLU A 57 -17.12 -9.56 7.77
CA GLU A 57 -17.94 -9.73 6.57
C GLU A 57 -19.29 -9.02 6.66
N ARG A 58 -19.77 -8.67 7.88
CA ARG A 58 -21.13 -8.16 8.07
C ARG A 58 -21.25 -6.64 8.10
N ASN A 59 -20.23 -5.94 8.58
CA ASN A 59 -20.42 -4.53 8.96
C ASN A 59 -19.90 -3.54 7.92
N GLY A 60 -19.22 -3.98 6.86
CA GLY A 60 -18.61 -3.04 5.90
C GLY A 60 -17.60 -2.08 6.54
N GLU A 61 -17.25 -2.27 7.81
CA GLU A 61 -16.43 -1.36 8.61
C GLU A 61 -14.96 -1.77 8.62
N THR A 62 -14.13 -0.75 8.40
CA THR A 62 -12.68 -0.63 8.61
C THR A 62 -11.96 -1.90 9.05
N GLY A 63 -11.65 -2.75 8.06
CA GLY A 63 -10.71 -3.83 8.28
C GLY A 63 -9.35 -3.29 8.67
N ARG A 64 -8.71 -3.89 9.69
CA ARG A 64 -7.35 -3.53 10.08
C ARG A 64 -6.41 -3.97 8.97
N ILE A 65 -5.65 -3.02 8.44
CA ILE A 65 -4.60 -3.31 7.48
C ILE A 65 -3.26 -3.33 8.21
N SER A 66 -2.40 -4.27 7.86
CA SER A 66 -1.03 -4.34 8.38
C SER A 66 -0.09 -4.62 7.23
N LEU A 67 0.93 -3.79 7.09
CA LEU A 67 1.98 -4.00 6.11
C LEU A 67 2.74 -5.30 6.42
N LEU A 68 3.01 -6.08 5.38
CA LEU A 68 3.90 -7.22 5.43
C LEU A 68 5.25 -6.90 4.78
N ARG A 69 5.20 -6.28 3.59
CA ARG A 69 6.39 -5.92 2.81
C ARG A 69 6.05 -4.80 1.84
N HIS A 70 7.01 -3.93 1.54
CA HIS A 70 6.95 -3.05 0.37
C HIS A 70 8.28 -3.09 -0.37
N VAL A 71 8.24 -2.88 -1.68
CA VAL A 71 9.43 -2.80 -2.53
C VAL A 71 9.23 -1.70 -3.57
N GLY A 72 10.24 -0.86 -3.77
CA GLY A 72 10.15 0.26 -4.71
C GLY A 72 9.32 1.43 -4.19
N VAL A 73 8.84 2.26 -5.12
CA VAL A 73 8.10 3.49 -4.84
C VAL A 73 6.61 3.21 -4.82
N ILE A 74 5.95 3.61 -3.74
CA ILE A 74 4.48 3.54 -3.59
C ILE A 74 3.91 4.94 -3.36
N PRO A 75 2.61 5.17 -3.61
CA PRO A 75 1.99 6.45 -3.34
C PRO A 75 1.99 6.81 -1.85
N VAL A 76 2.16 8.10 -1.56
CA VAL A 76 2.23 8.64 -0.19
C VAL A 76 0.99 8.31 0.62
N TYR A 77 -0.20 8.44 0.02
CA TYR A 77 -1.45 8.13 0.70
C TYR A 77 -1.54 6.65 1.10
N VAL A 78 -0.94 5.74 0.32
CA VAL A 78 -0.85 4.31 0.65
C VAL A 78 0.11 4.12 1.81
N ALA A 79 1.29 4.74 1.75
CA ALA A 79 2.26 4.64 2.83
C ALA A 79 1.68 5.11 4.17
N LEU A 80 0.98 6.24 4.18
CA LEU A 80 0.29 6.76 5.37
C LEU A 80 -0.81 5.81 5.86
N ALA A 81 -1.64 5.26 4.96
CA ALA A 81 -2.68 4.31 5.32
C ALA A 81 -2.13 2.98 5.88
N LEU A 82 -0.90 2.61 5.48
CA LEU A 82 -0.20 1.40 5.93
C LEU A 82 0.73 1.64 7.14
N GLY A 83 0.83 2.88 7.62
CA GLY A 83 1.72 3.24 8.72
C GLY A 83 3.21 3.10 8.38
N ILE A 84 3.58 3.26 7.11
CA ILE A 84 4.99 3.31 6.67
C ILE A 84 5.54 4.70 7.02
N GLU A 85 6.57 4.75 7.86
CA GLU A 85 7.24 6.00 8.23
C GLU A 85 7.94 6.65 7.02
N GLU A 86 7.94 8.00 6.99
CA GLU A 86 8.34 8.82 5.84
C GLU A 86 9.74 8.53 5.29
N GLU A 87 10.70 8.05 6.11
CA GLU A 87 12.07 7.75 5.64
C GLU A 87 12.14 6.67 4.55
N SER A 88 11.14 5.80 4.47
CA SER A 88 11.03 4.77 3.43
C SER A 88 10.30 5.26 2.17
N CYS A 89 9.60 6.40 2.27
CA CYS A 89 9.00 7.08 1.14
C CYS A 89 9.98 8.13 0.63
N GLN A 90 10.56 7.93 -0.54
CA GLN A 90 11.29 9.00 -1.23
C GLN A 90 10.30 10.11 -1.66
N LEU A 91 9.87 10.90 -0.68
CA LEU A 91 9.13 12.14 -0.85
C LEU A 91 10.12 13.24 -1.23
N PRO A 92 10.08 13.81 -2.44
CA PRO A 92 10.68 15.10 -2.65
C PRO A 92 9.83 16.13 -1.88
N ARG A 93 10.32 16.58 -0.72
CA ARG A 93 10.09 17.90 -0.10
C ARG A 93 8.67 18.53 -0.11
N LEU A 94 7.58 17.76 -0.19
CA LEU A 94 6.21 18.31 -0.19
C LEU A 94 5.65 18.62 1.21
N ARG A 95 6.43 18.39 2.28
CA ARG A 95 6.00 18.68 3.67
C ARG A 95 5.93 20.17 4.02
N ARG A 96 6.40 21.08 3.15
CA ARG A 96 6.31 22.53 3.42
C ARG A 96 5.04 23.21 2.88
N GLU A 97 4.28 22.58 2.00
CA GLU A 97 3.09 23.23 1.39
C GLU A 97 1.76 22.75 1.99
N ALA A 98 1.66 21.48 2.40
CA ALA A 98 0.42 20.94 2.96
C ALA A 98 0.06 21.53 4.35
N HIS A 99 1.05 21.98 5.13
CA HIS A 99 0.81 22.59 6.44
C HIS A 99 0.30 24.05 6.35
N LEU A 100 0.42 24.70 5.19
CA LEU A 100 -0.02 26.08 4.99
C LEU A 100 -1.42 26.20 4.38
N GLN A 101 -1.96 25.15 3.74
CA GLN A 101 -3.26 25.22 3.06
C GLN A 101 -4.47 24.86 3.93
N TYR A 102 -4.27 24.33 5.15
CA TYR A 102 -5.36 23.95 6.06
C TYR A 102 -5.29 24.65 7.44
N ALA A 103 -4.43 25.66 7.58
CA ALA A 103 -4.29 26.46 8.80
C ALA A 103 -4.82 27.90 8.63
N SER A 104 -5.82 28.10 7.77
CA SER A 104 -6.55 29.37 7.62
C SER A 104 -8.00 29.21 8.06
#